data_AF-A0A3B0ZAJ4-F1
#
_entry.id   AF-A0A3B0ZAJ4-F1
#
_cell.length_a   1.000
_cell.length_b   1.000
_cell.length_c   1.000
_cell.angle_alpha   90.00
_cell.angle_beta   90.00
_cell.angle_gamma   90.00
#
_symmetry.space_group_name_H-M   'P 1'
#
loop_
_entity.id
_entity.type
_entity.pdbx_description
1 polymer ?
#
loop_
_entity_poly.entity_id
_entity_poly.type
_entity_poly.pdbx_seq_one_letter_code
_entity_poly.pdbx_strand_id
1 'polypeptide(L)'
;MKSFEIISRWILGDKFRLECLRAAESTLNYEWYLSAGFVRNLVWDKLQGNEKVTPLNDIDLIYFDPSNISPNQDIEIENELVKSMPGSNWSVKNQARMSLKHGHNSYGGCIEAMSYWPEIQTAVAVTITKKGAISVRSPFPACEVIRLAATRNPKCTSNVFQSRISSKKWLELWPKLIIET
;
A
#
# COMPACT_ATOMS: atom_id res chain seq x y z
N MET A 1 12.85 19.53 0.91
CA MET A 1 12.06 18.62 0.03
C MET A 1 11.71 17.37 0.84
N LYS A 2 10.43 16.95 0.89
CA LYS A 2 10.06 15.71 1.61
C LYS A 2 10.66 14.51 0.87
N SER A 3 11.27 13.58 1.61
CA SER A 3 11.93 12.39 1.07
C SER A 3 11.28 11.13 1.61
N PHE A 4 11.20 10.08 0.80
CA PHE A 4 10.71 8.77 1.23
C PHE A 4 11.55 8.14 2.36
N GLU A 5 12.78 8.61 2.59
CA GLU A 5 13.59 8.19 3.73
C GLU A 5 12.88 8.37 5.08
N ILE A 6 12.03 9.39 5.21
CA ILE A 6 11.29 9.61 6.47
C ILE A 6 10.33 8.46 6.77
N ILE A 7 9.70 7.90 5.73
CA ILE A 7 8.80 6.75 5.86
C ILE A 7 9.61 5.52 6.26
N SER A 8 10.76 5.28 5.63
CA SER A 8 11.65 4.17 6.01
C SER A 8 12.05 4.25 7.49
N ARG A 9 12.38 5.45 8.00
CA ARG A 9 12.72 5.64 9.43
C ARG A 9 11.54 5.37 10.35
N TRP A 10 10.33 5.82 9.98
CA TRP A 10 9.13 5.53 10.78
C TRP A 10 8.80 4.04 10.82
N ILE A 11 8.97 3.34 9.69
CA ILE A 11 8.77 1.90 9.63
C ILE A 11 9.83 1.16 10.45
N LEU A 12 11.10 1.58 10.42
CA LEU A 12 12.15 1.00 11.26
C LEU A 12 11.85 1.12 12.77
N GLY A 13 11.09 2.14 13.18
CA GLY A 13 10.62 2.31 14.56
C GLY A 13 9.31 1.58 14.88
N ASP A 14 8.71 0.90 13.91
CA ASP A 14 7.41 0.21 14.04
C ASP A 14 7.60 -1.30 13.95
N LYS A 15 7.62 -1.95 15.12
CA LYS A 15 7.88 -3.40 15.23
C LYS A 15 6.88 -4.22 14.42
N PHE A 16 5.59 -3.89 14.47
CA PHE A 16 4.56 -4.63 13.76
C PHE A 16 4.78 -4.54 12.24
N ARG A 17 5.01 -3.33 11.72
CA ARG A 17 5.26 -3.16 10.28
C ARG A 17 6.55 -3.86 9.82
N LEU A 18 7.58 -3.90 10.65
CA LEU A 18 8.80 -4.66 10.36
C LEU A 18 8.57 -6.17 10.31
N GLU A 19 7.77 -6.71 11.23
CA GLU A 19 7.43 -8.14 11.24
C GLU A 19 6.62 -8.51 9.99
N CYS A 20 5.65 -7.69 9.58
CA CYS A 20 4.93 -7.89 8.32
C CYS A 20 5.87 -7.87 7.10
N LEU A 21 6.84 -6.95 7.06
CA LEU A 21 7.82 -6.89 5.98
C LEU A 21 8.69 -8.15 5.90
N ARG A 22 9.15 -8.66 7.04
CA ARG A 22 9.94 -9.90 7.11
C ARG A 22 9.13 -11.12 6.72
N ALA A 23 7.87 -11.19 7.13
CA ALA A 23 6.95 -12.24 6.70
C ALA A 23 6.84 -12.25 5.17
N ALA A 24 6.51 -11.11 4.56
CA ALA A 24 6.44 -10.98 3.11
C ALA A 24 7.76 -11.33 2.40
N GLU A 25 8.90 -10.85 2.90
CA GLU A 25 10.24 -11.17 2.36
C GLU A 25 10.51 -12.67 2.38
N SER A 26 10.13 -13.37 3.45
CA SER A 26 10.34 -14.82 3.56
C SER A 26 9.41 -15.66 2.68
N THR A 27 8.27 -15.11 2.27
CA THR A 27 7.24 -15.83 1.49
C THR A 27 7.39 -15.63 -0.02
N LEU A 28 7.90 -14.48 -0.47
CA LEU A 28 7.83 -14.08 -1.87
C LEU A 28 9.20 -14.01 -2.54
N ASN A 29 9.30 -14.63 -3.71
CA ASN A 29 10.47 -14.55 -4.60
C ASN A 29 10.27 -13.59 -5.80
N TYR A 30 9.13 -12.90 -5.86
CA TYR A 30 8.73 -11.99 -6.94
C TYR A 30 9.00 -10.51 -6.59
N GLU A 31 8.70 -9.59 -7.51
CA GLU A 31 8.48 -8.19 -7.11
C GLU A 31 7.27 -8.14 -6.15
N TRP A 32 7.44 -7.53 -4.98
CA TRP A 32 6.36 -7.40 -3.99
C TRP A 32 6.50 -6.13 -3.14
N TYR A 33 5.36 -5.67 -2.62
CA TYR A 33 5.28 -4.57 -1.69
C TYR A 33 4.13 -4.71 -0.70
N LEU A 34 4.32 -4.18 0.51
CA LEU A 34 3.22 -3.77 1.39
C LEU A 34 2.83 -2.34 1.06
N SER A 35 1.54 -2.04 0.96
CA SER A 35 1.10 -0.83 0.24
C SER A 35 -0.16 -0.19 0.84
N ALA A 36 -0.64 0.88 0.19
CA ALA A 36 -1.93 1.50 0.49
C ALA A 36 -2.07 1.89 1.97
N GLY A 37 -3.09 1.37 2.66
CA GLY A 37 -3.37 1.72 4.06
C GLY A 37 -2.18 1.43 4.99
N PHE A 38 -1.39 0.41 4.69
CA PHE A 38 -0.22 0.02 5.49
C PHE A 38 0.76 1.17 5.68
N VAL A 39 1.04 1.91 4.60
CA VAL A 39 1.98 3.05 4.60
C VAL A 39 1.25 4.39 4.76
N ARG A 40 0.14 4.59 4.06
CA ARG A 40 -0.62 5.86 4.08
C ARG A 40 -1.10 6.22 5.47
N ASN A 41 -1.65 5.25 6.22
CA ASN A 41 -2.15 5.53 7.57
C ASN A 41 -0.99 5.96 8.49
N LEU A 42 0.19 5.35 8.37
CA LEU A 42 1.39 5.76 9.12
C LEU A 42 1.77 7.21 8.78
N VAL A 43 1.78 7.56 7.50
CA VAL A 43 2.09 8.93 7.06
C VAL A 43 1.09 9.92 7.64
N TRP A 44 -0.21 9.66 7.52
CA TRP A 44 -1.25 10.56 8.03
C TRP A 44 -1.23 10.67 9.56
N ASP A 45 -1.03 9.57 10.29
CA ASP A 45 -0.87 9.58 11.75
C ASP A 45 0.31 10.47 12.17
N LYS A 46 1.47 10.30 11.52
CA LYS A 46 2.67 11.09 11.82
C LYS A 46 2.52 12.57 11.47
N LEU A 47 1.85 12.90 10.37
CA LEU A 47 1.63 14.29 9.98
C LEU A 47 0.57 14.99 10.83
N GLN A 48 -0.45 14.29 11.31
CA GLN A 48 -1.46 14.86 12.20
C GLN A 48 -0.99 14.93 13.66
N GLY A 49 -0.07 14.07 14.06
CA GLY A 49 0.41 13.96 15.44
C GLY A 49 -0.44 13.02 16.29
N ASN A 50 -1.01 11.97 15.69
CA ASN A 50 -1.80 10.98 16.42
C ASN A 50 -0.91 10.19 17.39
N GLU A 51 -1.30 10.15 18.67
CA GLU A 51 -0.61 9.35 19.69
C GLU A 51 -0.90 7.85 19.54
N LYS A 52 -2.14 7.52 19.16
CA LYS A 52 -2.58 6.15 18.91
C LYS A 52 -2.44 5.84 17.42
N VAL A 53 -1.86 4.68 17.13
CA VAL A 53 -1.78 4.15 15.76
C VAL A 53 -3.19 3.85 15.27
N THR A 54 -3.54 4.36 14.10
CA THR A 54 -4.81 4.04 13.46
C THR A 54 -4.78 2.57 12.99
N PRO A 55 -5.71 1.71 13.43
CA PRO A 55 -5.74 0.32 13.02
C PRO A 55 -5.79 0.16 11.49
N LEU A 56 -5.14 -0.88 10.99
CA LEU A 56 -5.27 -1.28 9.59
C LEU A 56 -6.55 -2.11 9.41
N ASN A 57 -7.29 -1.85 8.33
CA ASN A 57 -8.40 -2.72 7.95
C ASN A 57 -7.86 -4.06 7.44
N ASP A 58 -6.78 -3.99 6.68
CA ASP A 58 -6.09 -5.06 6.00
C ASP A 58 -4.61 -4.68 5.78
N ILE A 59 -3.78 -5.68 5.49
CA ILE A 59 -2.40 -5.52 5.04
C ILE A 59 -2.39 -5.82 3.54
N ASP A 60 -2.43 -4.75 2.74
CA ASP A 60 -2.36 -4.82 1.29
C ASP A 60 -0.96 -5.27 0.84
N LEU A 61 -0.84 -6.55 0.49
CA LEU A 61 0.33 -7.08 -0.18
C LEU A 61 0.06 -7.17 -1.68
N ILE A 62 0.86 -6.47 -2.47
CA ILE A 62 0.84 -6.58 -3.92
C ILE A 62 2.10 -7.28 -4.38
N TYR A 63 1.96 -8.14 -5.38
CA TYR A 63 3.09 -8.77 -6.05
C TYR A 63 2.85 -8.79 -7.56
N PHE A 64 3.90 -9.03 -8.34
CA PHE A 64 3.81 -9.10 -9.79
C PHE A 64 4.38 -10.42 -10.30
N ASP A 65 3.48 -11.28 -10.78
CA ASP A 65 3.84 -12.51 -11.49
C ASP A 65 2.94 -12.66 -12.74
N PRO A 66 3.43 -12.33 -13.93
CA PRO A 66 2.68 -12.48 -15.17
C PRO A 66 2.58 -13.94 -15.64
N SER A 67 3.38 -14.85 -15.08
CA SER A 67 3.38 -16.27 -15.47
C SER A 67 2.24 -17.06 -14.83
N ASN A 68 1.78 -16.63 -13.65
CA ASN A 68 0.64 -17.22 -12.95
C ASN A 68 -0.37 -16.14 -12.49
N ILE A 69 -1.40 -15.92 -13.30
CA ILE A 69 -2.48 -14.98 -12.98
C ILE A 69 -3.62 -15.61 -12.16
N SER A 70 -3.51 -16.86 -11.71
CA SER A 70 -4.59 -17.52 -10.97
C SER A 70 -4.89 -16.83 -9.64
N PRO A 71 -6.16 -16.60 -9.26
CA PRO A 71 -6.50 -16.10 -7.93
C PRO A 71 -6.14 -17.09 -6.80
N ASN A 72 -5.96 -18.38 -7.10
CA ASN A 72 -5.56 -19.36 -6.09
C ASN A 72 -4.17 -19.08 -5.52
N GLN A 73 -3.27 -18.53 -6.34
CA GLN A 73 -1.92 -18.16 -5.89
C GLN A 73 -1.97 -17.08 -4.81
N ASP A 74 -2.88 -16.10 -4.93
CA ASP A 74 -3.09 -15.09 -3.88
C ASP A 74 -3.48 -15.75 -2.55
N ILE A 75 -4.42 -16.70 -2.59
CA ILE A 75 -4.95 -17.39 -1.40
C ILE A 75 -3.86 -18.23 -0.74
N GLU A 76 -3.03 -18.91 -1.52
CA GLU A 76 -1.89 -19.68 -1.00
C GLU A 76 -0.90 -18.77 -0.27
N ILE A 77 -0.56 -17.62 -0.85
CA ILE A 77 0.33 -16.63 -0.23
C ILE A 77 -0.32 -16.06 1.04
N GLU A 78 -1.62 -15.72 1.03
CA GLU A 78 -2.36 -15.27 2.22
C GLU A 78 -2.26 -16.30 3.34
N ASN A 79 -2.46 -17.58 3.05
CA ASN A 79 -2.37 -18.65 4.04
C ASN A 79 -0.98 -18.78 4.66
N GLU A 80 0.10 -18.68 3.87
CA GLU A 80 1.47 -18.70 4.40
C GLU A 80 1.78 -17.48 5.27
N LEU A 81 1.29 -16.30 4.88
CA LEU A 81 1.45 -15.08 5.66
C LEU A 81 0.67 -15.12 6.98
N VAL A 82 -0.52 -15.72 7.00
CA VAL A 82 -1.29 -15.92 8.23
C VAL A 82 -0.60 -16.90 9.18
N LYS A 83 0.08 -17.93 8.66
CA LYS A 83 0.86 -18.85 9.51
C LYS A 83 2.02 -18.15 10.21
N SER A 84 2.71 -17.25 9.50
CA SER A 84 3.85 -16.50 10.06
C SER A 84 3.43 -15.33 10.95
N MET A 85 2.29 -14.70 10.66
CA MET A 85 1.73 -13.58 11.41
C MET A 85 0.24 -13.83 11.76
N PRO A 86 -0.05 -14.70 12.74
CA PRO A 86 -1.42 -15.03 13.13
C PRO A 86 -2.22 -13.79 13.55
N GLY A 87 -3.49 -13.74 13.13
CA GLY A 87 -4.39 -12.63 13.45
C GLY A 87 -4.23 -11.38 12.56
N SER A 88 -3.27 -11.38 11.64
CA SER A 88 -3.12 -10.31 10.64
C SER A 88 -4.08 -10.53 9.46
N ASN A 89 -4.83 -9.50 9.09
CA ASN A 89 -5.76 -9.55 7.96
C ASN A 89 -5.04 -9.23 6.64
N TRP A 90 -4.46 -10.22 5.99
CA TRP A 90 -3.73 -10.05 4.73
C TRP A 90 -4.69 -9.93 3.53
N SER A 91 -4.38 -9.01 2.62
CA SER A 91 -5.05 -8.87 1.32
C SER A 91 -3.98 -8.93 0.24
N VAL A 92 -3.80 -10.12 -0.35
CA VAL A 92 -2.77 -10.37 -1.36
C VAL A 92 -3.37 -10.23 -2.75
N LYS A 93 -2.73 -9.47 -3.64
CA LYS A 93 -3.22 -9.25 -5.01
C LYS A 93 -2.10 -9.25 -6.04
N ASN A 94 -2.11 -10.24 -6.95
CA ASN A 94 -1.25 -10.23 -8.14
C ASN A 94 -1.64 -9.09 -9.09
N GLN A 95 -0.75 -8.11 -9.27
CA GLN A 95 -1.01 -6.96 -10.13
C GLN A 95 -1.07 -7.34 -11.61
N ALA A 96 -0.42 -8.43 -12.05
CA ALA A 96 -0.57 -8.92 -13.41
C ALA A 96 -2.03 -9.28 -13.72
N ARG A 97 -2.72 -10.01 -12.83
CA ARG A 97 -4.16 -10.30 -12.96
C ARG A 97 -5.03 -9.04 -12.81
N MET A 98 -4.65 -8.11 -11.93
CA MET A 98 -5.47 -6.92 -11.68
C MET A 98 -5.59 -6.01 -12.90
N SER A 99 -4.63 -6.01 -13.83
CA SER A 99 -4.79 -5.32 -15.12
C SER A 99 -6.04 -5.81 -15.87
N LEU A 100 -6.22 -7.12 -15.99
CA LEU A 100 -7.38 -7.76 -16.65
C LEU A 100 -8.68 -7.44 -15.93
N LYS A 101 -8.69 -7.55 -14.59
CA LYS A 101 -9.88 -7.26 -13.77
C LYS A 101 -10.36 -5.82 -13.92
N HIS A 102 -9.44 -4.89 -14.14
CA HIS A 102 -9.74 -3.48 -14.31
C HIS A 102 -9.95 -3.05 -15.77
N GLY A 103 -9.78 -3.97 -16.74
CA GLY A 103 -9.86 -3.64 -18.16
C GLY A 103 -8.74 -2.71 -18.62
N HIS A 104 -7.60 -2.73 -17.92
CA HIS A 104 -6.41 -1.98 -18.30
C HIS A 104 -5.51 -2.82 -19.21
N ASN A 105 -4.58 -2.16 -19.90
CA ASN A 105 -3.45 -2.86 -20.50
C ASN A 105 -2.62 -3.56 -19.42
N SER A 106 -1.95 -4.65 -19.79
CA SER A 106 -1.02 -5.35 -18.91
C SER A 106 -0.01 -4.37 -18.33
N TYR A 107 0.11 -4.35 -17.00
CA TYR A 107 1.12 -3.54 -16.32
C TYR A 107 2.51 -4.18 -16.48
N GLY A 108 3.56 -3.36 -16.47
CA GLY A 108 4.96 -3.77 -16.45
C GLY A 108 5.52 -4.04 -15.05
N GLY A 109 4.72 -3.84 -13.99
CA GLY A 109 5.11 -4.13 -12.61
C GLY A 109 4.16 -3.53 -11.59
N CYS A 110 4.44 -3.71 -10.30
CA CYS A 110 3.59 -3.18 -9.23
C CYS A 110 3.52 -1.65 -9.22
N ILE A 111 4.64 -0.96 -9.49
CA ILE A 111 4.67 0.51 -9.47
C ILE A 111 3.79 1.12 -10.56
N GLU A 112 3.78 0.52 -11.75
CA GLU A 112 2.88 0.97 -12.82
C GLU A 112 1.42 0.72 -12.45
N ALA A 113 1.11 -0.45 -11.88
CA ALA A 113 -0.25 -0.79 -11.41
C ALA A 113 -0.77 0.25 -10.40
N MET A 114 0.08 0.66 -9.45
CA MET A 114 -0.22 1.71 -8.47
C MET A 114 -0.51 3.06 -9.11
N SER A 115 0.01 3.34 -10.32
CA SER A 115 -0.23 4.61 -11.00
C SER A 115 -1.68 4.81 -11.42
N TYR A 116 -2.49 3.74 -11.41
CA TYR A 116 -3.92 3.75 -11.70
C TYR A 116 -4.80 3.80 -10.44
N TRP A 117 -4.21 3.79 -9.24
CA TRP A 117 -4.98 3.73 -8.01
C TRP A 117 -5.79 5.02 -7.77
N PRO A 118 -6.93 4.95 -7.05
CA PRO A 118 -7.85 6.08 -6.98
C PRO A 118 -7.29 7.33 -6.29
N GLU A 119 -6.36 7.19 -5.34
CA GLU A 119 -5.72 8.29 -4.61
C GLU A 119 -4.21 8.30 -4.76
N ILE A 120 -3.63 9.50 -4.89
CA ILE A 120 -2.16 9.71 -4.93
C ILE A 120 -1.49 9.18 -3.66
N GLN A 121 -2.04 9.52 -2.48
CA GLN A 121 -1.45 9.13 -1.19
C GLN A 121 -1.70 7.66 -0.84
N THR A 122 -2.65 6.99 -1.50
CA THR A 122 -2.79 5.53 -1.40
C THR A 122 -1.73 4.81 -2.24
N ALA A 123 -1.27 5.41 -3.35
CA ALA A 123 -0.26 4.84 -4.23
C ALA A 123 1.17 4.98 -3.65
N VAL A 124 1.39 4.39 -2.48
CA VAL A 124 2.70 4.29 -1.83
C VAL A 124 2.89 2.88 -1.26
N ALA A 125 4.13 2.40 -1.34
CA ALA A 125 4.49 1.02 -1.12
C ALA A 125 5.86 0.90 -0.46
N VAL A 126 6.08 -0.17 0.29
CA VAL A 126 7.33 -0.49 0.97
C VAL A 126 7.70 -1.95 0.77
N THR A 127 8.99 -2.21 0.61
CA THR A 127 9.57 -3.55 0.48
C THR A 127 10.94 -3.63 1.18
N ILE A 128 11.49 -4.83 1.33
CA ILE A 128 12.88 -5.04 1.75
C ILE A 128 13.71 -5.37 0.51
N THR A 129 14.80 -4.63 0.32
CA THR A 129 15.76 -4.90 -0.77
C THR A 129 16.60 -6.14 -0.46
N LYS A 130 17.23 -6.74 -1.49
CA LYS A 130 18.19 -7.86 -1.30
C LYS A 130 19.35 -7.56 -0.32
N LYS A 131 19.62 -6.28 0.00
CA LYS A 131 20.62 -5.85 0.98
C LYS A 131 20.05 -5.68 2.39
N GLY A 132 18.80 -6.08 2.63
CA GLY A 132 18.09 -5.92 3.91
C GLY A 132 17.61 -4.49 4.21
N ALA A 133 17.76 -3.56 3.27
CA ALA A 133 17.33 -2.16 3.47
C ALA A 133 15.86 -1.96 3.10
N ILE A 134 15.14 -1.13 3.87
CA ILE A 134 13.77 -0.72 3.58
C ILE A 134 13.75 0.23 2.38
N SER A 135 12.98 -0.12 1.36
CA SER A 135 12.76 0.71 0.19
C SER A 135 11.31 1.12 0.08
N VAL A 136 11.07 2.43 -0.02
CA VAL A 136 9.74 2.99 -0.25
C VAL A 136 9.65 3.46 -1.70
N ARG A 137 8.51 3.16 -2.33
CA ARG A 137 8.25 3.40 -3.75
C ARG A 137 6.86 3.99 -3.95
N SER A 138 6.73 4.79 -4.99
CA SER A 138 5.47 5.34 -5.47
C SER A 138 5.65 5.75 -6.94
N PRO A 139 4.60 5.68 -7.76
CA PRO A 139 4.59 6.31 -9.09
C PRO A 139 4.48 7.84 -9.02
N PHE A 140 4.29 8.43 -7.82
CA PHE A 140 4.14 9.87 -7.62
C PHE A 140 5.31 10.47 -6.82
N PRO A 141 5.58 11.78 -6.96
CA PRO A 141 6.62 12.46 -6.19
C PRO A 141 6.39 12.36 -4.67
N ALA A 142 7.47 12.21 -3.91
CA ALA A 142 7.40 12.11 -2.45
C ALA A 142 6.73 13.33 -1.79
N CYS A 143 6.85 14.53 -2.39
CA CYS A 143 6.17 15.72 -1.89
C CYS A 143 4.65 15.65 -2.00
N GLU A 144 4.10 14.91 -2.97
CA GLU A 144 2.66 14.70 -3.13
C GLU A 144 2.13 13.59 -2.23
N VAL A 145 2.89 12.49 -2.14
CA VAL A 145 2.53 11.33 -1.32
C VAL A 145 2.59 11.65 0.17
N ILE A 146 3.61 12.39 0.61
CA ILE A 146 3.83 12.72 2.02
C ILE A 146 3.06 14.01 2.36
N ARG A 147 1.72 13.96 2.24
CA ARG A 147 0.81 15.07 2.56
C ARG A 147 -0.36 14.54 3.38
N LEU A 148 -0.90 15.42 4.22
CA LEU A 148 -2.15 15.15 4.92
C LEU A 148 -3.33 15.49 3.99
N ALA A 149 -3.39 14.77 2.87
CA ALA A 149 -4.41 14.92 1.86
C ALA A 149 -4.80 13.55 1.30
N ALA A 150 -6.04 13.46 0.81
CA ALA A 150 -6.48 12.43 -0.12
C ALA A 150 -6.80 13.13 -1.45
N THR A 151 -5.88 12.98 -2.40
CA THR A 151 -5.97 13.60 -3.73
C THR A 151 -6.40 12.56 -4.75
N ARG A 152 -7.47 12.83 -5.48
CA ARG A 152 -7.94 12.00 -6.59
C ARG A 152 -6.84 11.90 -7.64
N ASN A 153 -6.50 10.68 -8.02
CA ASN A 153 -5.62 10.45 -9.14
C ASN A 153 -6.35 10.81 -10.44
N PRO A 154 -5.77 11.63 -11.34
CA PRO A 154 -6.37 11.93 -12.64
C PRO A 154 -6.66 10.70 -13.50
N LYS A 155 -5.90 9.59 -13.33
CA LYS A 155 -6.18 8.32 -14.01
C LYS A 155 -7.37 7.56 -13.42
N CYS A 156 -7.92 7.98 -12.28
CA CYS A 156 -9.10 7.36 -11.68
C CYS A 156 -10.35 7.73 -12.50
N THR A 157 -10.82 6.84 -13.37
CA THR A 157 -11.99 7.09 -14.22
C THR A 157 -13.33 6.80 -13.51
N SER A 158 -13.29 6.24 -12.31
CA SER A 158 -14.47 5.78 -11.59
C SER A 158 -14.84 6.68 -10.41
N ASN A 159 -16.06 6.50 -9.89
CA ASN A 159 -16.53 7.14 -8.66
C ASN A 159 -15.95 6.50 -7.38
N VAL A 160 -14.99 5.57 -7.52
CA VAL A 160 -14.39 4.84 -6.40
C VAL A 160 -13.76 5.78 -5.37
N PHE A 161 -13.12 6.87 -5.82
CA PHE A 161 -12.57 7.88 -4.91
C PHE A 161 -13.65 8.45 -3.99
N GLN A 162 -14.78 8.90 -4.56
CA GLN A 162 -15.87 9.49 -3.80
C GLN A 162 -16.48 8.48 -2.81
N SER A 163 -16.68 7.23 -3.24
CA SER A 163 -17.19 6.16 -2.37
C SER A 163 -16.22 5.82 -1.24
N ARG A 164 -14.90 5.94 -1.46
CA ARG A 164 -13.87 5.66 -0.45
C ARG A 164 -13.82 6.73 0.63
N ILE A 165 -14.01 8.01 0.30
CA ILE A 165 -14.05 9.10 1.29
C ILE A 165 -15.09 8.78 2.38
N SER A 166 -16.30 8.40 1.99
CA SER A 166 -17.39 8.09 2.92
C SER A 166 -17.18 6.75 3.64
N SER A 167 -16.85 5.68 2.91
CA SER A 167 -16.75 4.33 3.51
C SER A 167 -15.55 4.15 4.43
N LYS A 168 -14.42 4.83 4.15
CA LYS A 168 -13.19 4.72 4.96
C LYS A 168 -13.17 5.71 6.13
N LYS A 169 -14.17 6.59 6.25
CA LYS A 169 -14.32 7.54 7.37
C LYS A 169 -13.07 8.36 7.65
N TRP A 170 -12.35 8.75 6.59
CA TRP A 170 -11.03 9.37 6.74
C TRP A 170 -11.07 10.68 7.52
N LEU A 171 -12.11 11.49 7.36
CA LEU A 171 -12.24 12.75 8.10
C LEU A 171 -12.58 12.54 9.59
N GLU A 172 -13.10 11.38 9.98
CA GLU A 172 -13.28 11.01 11.39
C GLU A 172 -11.93 10.64 12.04
N LEU A 173 -11.07 9.93 11.31
CA LEU A 173 -9.75 9.45 11.77
C LEU A 173 -8.67 10.54 11.69
N TRP A 174 -8.72 11.35 10.63
CA TRP A 174 -7.81 12.46 10.36
C TRP A 174 -8.58 13.76 10.10
N PRO A 175 -9.04 14.47 11.15
CA PRO A 175 -9.85 15.68 11.01
C PRO A 175 -9.19 16.83 10.23
N LYS A 176 -7.86 16.82 10.13
CA LYS A 176 -7.09 17.82 9.37
C LYS A 176 -6.80 17.39 7.92
N LEU A 177 -7.32 16.23 7.49
CA LEU A 177 -7.12 15.72 6.13
C LEU A 177 -7.83 16.58 5.10
N ILE A 178 -7.10 16.95 4.05
CA ILE A 178 -7.64 17.72 2.93
C ILE A 178 -8.12 16.76 1.84
N ILE A 179 -9.32 16.95 1.32
CA ILE A 179 -9.82 16.22 0.15
C ILE A 179 -9.56 17.07 -1.10
N GLU A 180 -8.88 16.51 -2.09
CA GLU A 180 -8.59 17.15 -3.38
C GLU A 180 -9.14 16.27 -4.51
N THR A 181 -9.98 16.83 -5.38
CA THR A 181 -10.70 16.12 -6.45
C THR A 181 -10.22 16.49 -7.84
#